data_AF-A0A3C1JKU7-F1
#
_entry.id   AF-A0A3C1JKU7-F1
#
_cell.length_a   1.000
_cell.length_b   1.000
_cell.length_c   1.000
_cell.angle_alpha   90.00
_cell.angle_beta   90.00
_cell.angle_gamma   90.00
#
_symmetry.space_group_name_H-M   'P 1'
#
loop_
_entity.id
_entity.type
_entity.pdbx_description
1 polymer ?
#
loop_
_entity_poly.entity_id
_entity_poly.type
_entity_poly.pdbx_seq_one_letter_code
_entity_poly.pdbx_strand_id
1 'polypeptide(L)'
;MLPLGLDEPLVRSATDRMIRPLDEVLEVCAELEHGTILTGAPAIRARRGGVPIKRVFLTAVGQDPQSVIGGTTGLVTHTDAPVRAEAIHAIREADVIIFGPGSFYLSILPNLLLDEVAEAIRASKARKVLIANLMTEPGQTDLFDVGDYVRALHAYGGFTLDYVLVNSASADRVISERYAASLATPVVADSDRDVGGSRDTVGLGGGHTLKKIGVEDNAVILAADLATRMAERVPTPHGSRDATPGAPSTMSIVVYRHDPAKLASALATLLGVS
;
A
#
# COMPACT_ATOMS: atom_id res chain seq x y z
N MET A 1 20.42 -25.51 20.29
CA MET A 1 20.94 -24.15 20.03
C MET A 1 21.96 -24.26 18.91
N LEU A 2 21.52 -24.02 17.67
CA LEU A 2 22.33 -23.83 16.46
C LEU A 2 21.43 -23.07 15.46
N PRO A 3 21.96 -22.10 14.69
CA PRO A 3 21.18 -21.12 13.93
C PRO A 3 20.84 -21.65 12.53
N LEU A 4 19.64 -21.29 12.05
CA LEU A 4 19.23 -21.48 10.66
C LEU A 4 19.62 -20.24 9.86
N GLY A 5 20.71 -20.35 9.11
CA GLY A 5 20.92 -19.57 7.90
C GLY A 5 20.34 -20.34 6.71
N LEU A 6 19.67 -19.63 5.81
CA LEU A 6 20.19 -19.35 4.47
C LEU A 6 19.14 -18.46 3.78
N ASP A 7 19.44 -17.15 3.84
CA ASP A 7 19.02 -16.17 2.87
C ASP A 7 19.41 -16.65 1.47
N GLU A 8 18.45 -16.77 0.55
CA GLU A 8 18.79 -16.68 -0.86
C GLU A 8 19.05 -15.20 -1.17
N PRO A 9 20.24 -14.84 -1.70
CA PRO A 9 20.53 -13.47 -2.04
C PRO A 9 19.73 -13.11 -3.29
N LEU A 10 18.68 -12.31 -3.11
CA LEU A 10 18.24 -11.42 -4.18
C LEU A 10 19.50 -10.64 -4.60
N VAL A 11 19.91 -10.78 -5.87
CA VAL A 11 21.09 -10.09 -6.40
C VAL A 11 20.82 -8.59 -6.33
N ARG A 12 21.18 -7.97 -5.21
CA ARG A 12 21.15 -6.52 -5.03
C ARG A 12 22.30 -5.97 -5.85
N SER A 13 21.99 -5.25 -6.91
CA SER A 13 22.93 -4.31 -7.52
C SER A 13 23.47 -3.39 -6.42
N ALA A 14 24.73 -2.98 -6.51
CA ALA A 14 25.46 -2.23 -5.49
C ALA A 14 24.95 -0.78 -5.24
N THR A 15 23.69 -0.46 -5.58
CA THR A 15 23.13 0.91 -5.58
C THR A 15 21.81 1.07 -4.82
N ASP A 16 21.21 0.00 -4.30
CA ASP A 16 19.92 0.10 -3.59
C ASP A 16 20.11 0.67 -2.18
N ARG A 17 19.41 1.77 -1.86
CA ARG A 17 19.46 2.43 -0.55
C ARG A 17 18.12 2.36 0.15
N MET A 18 18.13 2.01 1.43
CA MET A 18 16.98 2.15 2.32
C MET A 18 17.15 3.40 3.16
N ILE A 19 16.33 4.41 2.90
CA ILE A 19 16.36 5.69 3.61
C ILE A 19 15.16 5.74 4.55
N ARG A 20 15.42 5.95 5.84
CA ARG A 20 14.38 6.32 6.80
C ARG A 20 14.25 7.84 6.77
N PRO A 21 13.03 8.40 6.62
CA PRO A 21 12.87 9.84 6.53
C PRO A 21 13.14 10.55 7.86
N LEU A 22 12.93 9.87 8.99
CA LEU A 22 13.14 10.41 10.33
C LEU A 22 14.16 9.58 11.12
N ASP A 23 14.86 10.24 12.03
CA ASP A 23 15.69 9.57 13.07
C ASP A 23 14.87 9.22 14.31
N GLU A 24 13.83 10.01 14.60
CA GLU A 24 12.89 9.75 15.68
C GLU A 24 11.77 8.80 15.27
N VAL A 25 11.18 8.13 16.26
CA VAL A 25 10.04 7.25 16.06
C VAL A 25 8.77 8.04 16.35
N LEU A 26 7.96 8.23 15.33
CA LEU A 26 6.60 8.75 15.47
C LEU A 26 5.59 7.60 15.51
N GLU A 27 4.48 7.86 16.17
CA GLU A 27 3.35 6.94 16.27
C GLU A 27 2.24 7.37 15.31
N VAL A 28 1.75 6.41 14.52
CA VAL A 28 0.60 6.64 13.65
C VAL A 28 -0.68 6.48 14.46
N CYS A 29 -1.54 7.49 14.39
CA CYS A 29 -2.87 7.50 14.98
C CYS A 29 -3.93 7.52 13.87
N ALA A 30 -5.11 6.95 14.16
CA ALA A 30 -6.26 6.96 13.26
C ALA A 30 -7.50 7.49 14.00
N GLU A 31 -8.13 8.54 13.48
CA GLU A 31 -9.45 8.99 13.90
C GLU A 31 -10.52 8.27 13.06
N LEU A 32 -11.51 7.69 13.74
CA LEU A 32 -12.66 7.04 13.10
C LEU A 32 -13.77 8.05 12.84
N GLU A 33 -14.72 7.73 11.96
CA GLU A 33 -15.83 8.65 11.62
C GLU A 33 -16.66 9.09 12.83
N HIS A 34 -16.80 8.25 13.86
CA HIS A 34 -17.47 8.61 15.12
C HIS A 34 -16.55 9.32 16.14
N GLY A 35 -15.33 9.70 15.75
CA GLY A 35 -14.42 10.51 16.56
C GLY A 35 -13.52 9.75 17.55
N THR A 36 -13.59 8.41 17.62
CA THR A 36 -12.63 7.66 18.44
C THR A 36 -11.27 7.65 17.79
N ILE A 37 -10.22 7.75 18.59
CA ILE A 37 -8.84 7.71 18.13
C ILE A 37 -8.23 6.38 18.52
N LEU A 38 -7.58 5.74 17.55
CA LEU A 38 -6.74 4.57 17.75
C LEU A 38 -5.28 4.99 17.65
N THR A 39 -4.50 4.63 18.67
CA THR A 39 -3.10 5.02 18.79
C THR A 39 -2.19 3.82 18.50
N GLY A 40 -1.26 4.00 17.57
CA GLY A 40 -0.26 3.00 17.22
C GLY A 40 -0.72 2.01 16.14
N ALA A 41 0.26 1.61 15.32
CA ALA A 41 0.04 0.64 14.25
C ALA A 41 -0.56 -0.71 14.73
N PRO A 42 -0.24 -1.26 15.92
CA PRO A 42 -0.88 -2.48 16.41
C PRO A 42 -2.39 -2.34 16.61
N ALA A 43 -2.86 -1.22 17.19
CA ALA A 43 -4.28 -0.99 17.42
C ALA A 43 -5.06 -0.86 16.11
N ILE A 44 -4.48 -0.18 15.12
CA ILE A 44 -5.07 -0.01 13.79
C ILE A 44 -5.09 -1.35 13.03
N ARG A 45 -4.00 -2.14 13.09
CA ARG A 45 -3.88 -3.44 12.42
C ARG A 45 -4.78 -4.54 13.04
N ALA A 46 -5.08 -4.43 14.32
CA ALA A 46 -5.94 -5.38 15.03
C ALA A 46 -7.42 -5.27 14.63
N ARG A 47 -7.82 -4.17 13.95
CA ARG A 47 -9.20 -3.96 13.50
C ARG A 47 -9.68 -5.04 12.53
N ARG A 48 -10.99 -5.28 12.54
CA ARG A 48 -11.68 -6.22 11.65
C ARG A 48 -13.05 -5.62 11.31
N GLY A 49 -13.13 -4.93 10.18
CA GLY A 49 -14.31 -4.12 9.83
C GLY A 49 -14.58 -3.02 10.86
N GLY A 50 -15.81 -2.49 10.82
CA GLY A 50 -16.30 -1.50 11.77
C GLY A 50 -16.40 -0.10 11.18
N VAL A 51 -16.36 0.91 12.06
CA VAL A 51 -16.53 2.31 11.64
C VAL A 51 -15.29 2.76 10.85
N PRO A 52 -15.44 3.31 9.63
CA PRO A 52 -14.32 3.67 8.77
C PRO A 52 -13.30 4.61 9.43
N ILE A 53 -12.06 4.54 8.96
CA ILE A 53 -11.02 5.51 9.31
C ILE A 53 -11.33 6.80 8.56
N LYS A 54 -11.59 7.88 9.30
CA LYS A 54 -11.81 9.21 8.76
C LYS A 54 -10.50 9.86 8.33
N ARG A 55 -9.46 9.72 9.15
CA ARG A 55 -8.10 10.21 8.86
C ARG A 55 -7.03 9.53 9.72
N VAL A 56 -5.80 9.50 9.21
CA VAL A 56 -4.58 9.23 9.97
C VAL A 56 -3.74 10.49 10.18
N PHE A 57 -2.96 10.51 11.25
CA PHE A 57 -2.02 11.56 11.61
C PHE A 57 -0.84 10.97 12.42
N LEU A 58 0.24 11.73 12.59
CA LEU A 58 1.40 11.31 13.37
C LEU A 58 1.46 12.05 14.72
N THR A 59 1.98 11.37 15.74
CA THR A 59 2.24 11.95 17.06
C THR A 59 3.60 11.50 17.56
N ALA A 60 4.23 12.27 18.46
CA ALA A 60 5.35 11.72 19.23
C ALA A 60 4.86 10.57 20.12
N VAL A 61 5.75 9.60 20.41
CA VAL A 61 5.40 8.48 21.30
C VAL A 61 5.04 9.01 22.69
N GLY A 62 3.85 8.66 23.18
CA GLY A 62 3.35 9.08 24.48
C GLY A 62 2.72 10.48 24.53
N GLN A 63 2.70 11.21 23.42
CA GLN A 63 1.93 12.46 23.30
C GLN A 63 0.43 12.15 23.24
N ASP A 64 -0.40 12.98 23.87
CA ASP A 64 -1.85 12.88 23.76
C ASP A 64 -2.29 13.17 22.31
N PRO A 65 -2.89 12.20 21.58
CA PRO A 65 -3.33 12.41 20.22
C PRO A 65 -4.38 13.52 20.09
N GLN A 66 -5.19 13.78 21.12
CA GLN A 66 -6.20 14.85 21.08
C GLN A 66 -5.57 16.24 20.99
N SER A 67 -4.35 16.41 21.52
CA SER A 67 -3.60 17.66 21.44
C SER A 67 -3.15 18.00 20.01
N VAL A 68 -3.02 17.00 19.13
CA VAL A 68 -2.58 17.16 17.74
C VAL A 68 -3.73 17.49 16.80
N ILE A 69 -4.90 16.91 17.07
CA ILE A 69 -6.10 17.12 16.24
C ILE A 69 -6.90 18.37 16.62
N GLY A 70 -6.65 18.93 17.82
CA GLY A 70 -7.40 20.02 18.42
C GLY A 70 -7.10 21.38 17.80
N GLY A 71 -7.64 21.66 16.61
CA GLY A 71 -7.57 23.02 16.02
C GLY A 71 -7.88 23.12 14.54
N THR A 72 -7.73 22.04 13.77
CA THR A 72 -7.84 22.10 12.31
C THR A 72 -9.02 21.28 11.82
N THR A 73 -10.00 21.96 11.21
CA THR A 73 -11.11 21.38 10.42
C THR A 73 -10.64 20.74 9.10
N GLY A 74 -9.41 20.24 9.06
CA GLY A 74 -8.76 19.65 7.88
C GLY A 74 -8.75 18.13 7.91
N LEU A 75 -8.77 17.51 6.73
CA LEU A 75 -8.71 16.05 6.57
C LEU A 75 -7.33 15.48 6.94
N VAL A 76 -6.28 16.31 6.94
CA VAL A 76 -4.88 15.89 7.11
C VAL A 76 -4.21 16.77 8.15
N THR A 77 -3.47 16.14 9.07
CA THR A 77 -2.60 16.83 10.03
C THR A 77 -1.17 16.42 9.77
N HIS A 78 -0.40 17.32 9.16
CA HIS A 78 1.02 17.11 8.95
C HIS A 78 1.82 17.48 10.20
N THR A 79 3.04 16.93 10.27
CA THR A 79 4.01 17.24 11.32
C THR A 79 5.24 17.92 10.70
N ASP A 80 5.81 18.85 11.48
CA ASP A 80 7.07 19.55 11.22
C ASP A 80 8.31 18.76 11.71
N ALA A 81 8.15 17.46 11.98
CA ALA A 81 9.25 16.57 12.33
C ALA A 81 10.38 16.66 11.28
N PRO A 82 11.64 16.87 11.71
CA PRO A 82 12.72 17.19 10.80
C PRO A 82 13.08 15.99 9.91
N VAL A 83 12.85 16.14 8.61
CA VAL A 83 13.11 15.07 7.64
C VAL A 83 14.58 15.07 7.24
N ARG A 84 15.17 13.88 7.15
CA ARG A 84 16.55 13.71 6.68
C ARG A 84 16.70 14.24 5.26
N ALA A 85 17.67 15.14 5.07
CA ALA A 85 17.99 15.73 3.77
C ALA A 85 18.27 14.68 2.68
N GLU A 86 18.81 13.51 3.06
CA GLU A 86 19.02 12.37 2.17
C GLU A 86 17.71 11.87 1.52
N ALA A 87 16.61 11.82 2.29
CA ALA A 87 15.30 11.40 1.77
C ALA A 87 14.75 12.45 0.79
N ILE A 88 14.84 13.73 1.16
CA ILE A 88 14.40 14.83 0.32
C ILE A 88 15.20 14.89 -0.99
N HIS A 89 16.51 14.66 -0.93
CA HIS A 89 17.37 14.62 -2.11
C HIS A 89 16.99 13.46 -3.04
N ALA A 90 16.79 12.25 -2.50
CA ALA A 90 16.37 11.10 -3.28
C ALA A 90 15.02 11.33 -3.99
N ILE A 91 14.05 11.98 -3.32
CA ILE A 91 12.76 12.34 -3.94
C ILE A 91 12.92 13.36 -5.08
N ARG A 92 13.80 14.35 -4.89
CA ARG A 92 14.05 15.41 -5.88
C ARG A 92 14.77 14.90 -7.13
N GLU A 93 15.66 13.92 -6.98
CA GLU A 93 16.40 13.32 -8.09
C GLU A 93 15.68 12.16 -8.77
N ALA A 94 14.58 11.68 -8.19
CA ALA A 94 13.84 10.57 -8.74
C ALA A 94 13.29 10.88 -10.14
N ASP A 95 13.48 9.96 -11.08
CA ASP A 95 12.74 9.95 -12.34
C ASP A 95 11.30 9.43 -12.15
N VAL A 96 11.12 8.55 -11.15
CA VAL A 96 9.87 7.88 -10.82
C VAL A 96 9.74 7.73 -9.31
N ILE A 97 8.57 8.06 -8.77
CA ILE A 97 8.20 7.84 -7.38
C ILE A 97 7.08 6.79 -7.37
N ILE A 98 7.34 5.66 -6.73
CA ILE A 98 6.40 4.54 -6.65
C ILE A 98 5.81 4.47 -5.25
N PHE A 99 4.49 4.46 -5.15
CA PHE A 99 3.74 4.27 -3.92
C PHE A 99 3.27 2.82 -3.85
N GLY A 100 3.70 2.11 -2.81
CA GLY A 100 3.28 0.73 -2.56
C GLY A 100 4.01 -0.32 -3.40
N PRO A 101 3.55 -1.59 -3.34
CA PRO A 101 2.43 -2.05 -2.53
C PRO A 101 2.73 -2.01 -1.03
N GLY A 102 1.70 -1.92 -0.18
CA GLY A 102 1.90 -1.87 1.28
C GLY A 102 0.66 -1.43 2.04
N SER A 103 0.67 -1.58 3.37
CA SER A 103 -0.46 -1.15 4.21
C SER A 103 -0.73 0.34 4.00
N PHE A 104 -1.91 0.69 3.52
CA PHE A 104 -2.14 2.03 2.97
C PHE A 104 -2.04 3.10 4.06
N TYR A 105 -2.79 2.91 5.15
CA TYR A 105 -2.79 3.82 6.30
C TYR A 105 -1.57 3.69 7.21
N LEU A 106 -0.80 2.60 7.12
CA LEU A 106 0.30 2.30 8.05
C LEU A 106 1.70 2.31 7.42
N SER A 107 1.80 2.42 6.10
CA SER A 107 3.08 2.35 5.37
C SER A 107 3.17 3.34 4.23
N ILE A 108 2.06 3.67 3.56
CA ILE A 108 2.08 4.64 2.46
C ILE A 108 1.78 6.05 2.97
N LEU A 109 0.56 6.28 3.48
CA LEU A 109 0.13 7.60 3.94
C LEU A 109 1.00 8.20 5.06
N PRO A 110 1.56 7.43 6.01
CA PRO A 110 2.44 8.00 7.04
C PRO A 110 3.65 8.76 6.51
N ASN A 111 4.18 8.40 5.34
CA ASN A 111 5.29 9.15 4.74
C ASN A 111 4.83 10.50 4.17
N LEU A 112 3.56 10.61 3.77
CA LEU A 112 2.98 11.85 3.25
C LEU A 112 2.55 12.82 4.37
N LEU A 113 2.44 12.32 5.61
CA LEU A 113 2.17 13.15 6.79
C LEU A 113 3.37 13.99 7.23
N LEU A 114 4.54 13.73 6.66
CA LEU A 114 5.74 14.56 6.84
C LEU A 114 5.69 15.68 5.81
N ASP A 115 5.57 16.93 6.27
CA ASP A 115 5.38 18.09 5.38
C ASP A 115 6.47 18.18 4.31
N GLU A 116 7.74 18.06 4.72
CA GLU A 116 8.87 18.15 3.79
C GLU A 116 8.85 17.06 2.72
N VAL A 117 8.36 15.86 3.04
CA VAL A 117 8.23 14.75 2.08
C VAL A 117 7.11 15.05 1.08
N ALA A 118 5.93 15.44 1.56
CA ALA A 118 4.80 15.78 0.69
C ALA A 118 5.14 16.94 -0.26
N GLU A 119 5.78 18.00 0.26
CA GLU A 119 6.25 19.12 -0.55
C GLU A 119 7.30 18.70 -1.60
N ALA A 120 8.27 17.87 -1.21
CA ALA A 120 9.29 17.38 -2.14
C ALA A 120 8.69 16.54 -3.28
N ILE A 121 7.70 15.69 -2.96
CA ILE A 121 7.00 14.88 -3.98
C ILE A 121 6.18 15.78 -4.91
N ARG A 122 5.47 16.77 -4.36
CA ARG A 122 4.65 17.70 -5.15
C ARG A 122 5.48 18.56 -6.11
N ALA A 123 6.64 19.02 -5.64
CA ALA A 123 7.58 19.79 -6.46
C ALA A 123 8.36 18.92 -7.46
N SER A 124 8.40 17.60 -7.27
CA SER A 124 9.15 16.68 -8.13
C SER A 124 8.48 16.51 -9.50
N LYS A 125 9.32 16.48 -10.54
CA LYS A 125 8.92 16.16 -11.92
C LYS A 125 8.87 14.65 -12.19
N ALA A 126 9.22 13.84 -11.19
CA ALA A 126 9.14 12.39 -11.27
C ALA A 126 7.72 11.95 -11.66
N ARG A 127 7.64 10.87 -12.45
CA ARG A 127 6.37 10.16 -12.66
C ARG A 127 5.92 9.54 -11.35
N LYS A 128 4.67 9.74 -10.97
CA LYS A 128 4.06 9.28 -9.71
C LYS A 128 3.17 8.09 -10.00
N VAL A 129 3.58 6.91 -9.51
CA VAL A 129 2.92 5.63 -9.82
C VAL A 129 2.44 4.97 -8.53
N LEU A 130 1.16 4.63 -8.46
CA LEU A 130 0.62 3.77 -7.39
C LEU A 130 0.61 2.32 -7.85
N ILE A 131 1.12 1.40 -7.03
CA ILE A 131 0.84 -0.03 -7.13
C ILE A 131 -0.26 -0.35 -6.11
N ALA A 132 -1.47 -0.58 -6.61
CA ALA A 132 -2.62 -0.86 -5.76
C ALA A 132 -2.43 -2.19 -5.00
N ASN A 133 -2.95 -2.26 -3.77
CA ASN A 133 -2.96 -3.51 -3.04
C ASN A 133 -3.84 -4.54 -3.75
N LEU A 134 -3.51 -5.84 -3.63
CA LEU A 134 -4.32 -6.90 -4.24
C LEU A 134 -5.70 -7.04 -3.59
N MET A 135 -5.75 -6.80 -2.28
CA MET A 135 -6.93 -6.94 -1.43
C MET A 135 -7.03 -5.73 -0.53
N THR A 136 -8.26 -5.37 -0.16
CA THR A 136 -8.54 -4.42 0.92
C THR A 136 -8.02 -4.95 2.25
N GLU A 137 -7.72 -4.02 3.15
CA GLU A 137 -7.21 -4.31 4.48
C GLU A 137 -8.37 -4.22 5.48
N PRO A 138 -8.76 -5.33 6.13
CA PRO A 138 -9.91 -5.36 7.03
C PRO A 138 -9.84 -4.31 8.13
N GLY A 139 -10.91 -3.55 8.29
CA GLY A 139 -11.01 -2.45 9.25
C GLY A 139 -10.27 -1.18 8.83
N GLN A 140 -9.49 -1.20 7.75
CA GLN A 140 -8.67 -0.07 7.31
C GLN A 140 -9.17 0.49 5.99
N THR A 141 -9.13 -0.31 4.93
CA THR A 141 -9.55 0.08 3.57
C THR A 141 -10.77 -0.73 3.13
N ASP A 142 -11.69 -0.98 4.07
CA ASP A 142 -12.92 -1.71 3.78
C ASP A 142 -13.67 -1.03 2.63
N LEU A 143 -14.06 -1.81 1.62
CA LEU A 143 -14.78 -1.36 0.42
C LEU A 143 -14.04 -0.34 -0.46
N PHE A 144 -12.75 -0.08 -0.22
CA PHE A 144 -11.98 0.82 -1.09
C PHE A 144 -11.89 0.27 -2.52
N ASP A 145 -12.27 1.10 -3.48
CA ASP A 145 -11.89 0.95 -4.89
C ASP A 145 -10.57 1.67 -5.18
N VAL A 146 -10.04 1.48 -6.39
CA VAL A 146 -8.81 2.17 -6.84
C VAL A 146 -8.93 3.69 -6.72
N GLY A 147 -10.10 4.25 -6.98
CA GLY A 147 -10.32 5.68 -6.89
C GLY A 147 -10.28 6.20 -5.46
N ASP A 148 -10.70 5.42 -4.46
CA ASP A 148 -10.52 5.78 -3.05
C ASP A 148 -9.04 5.93 -2.69
N TYR A 149 -8.18 5.02 -3.16
CA TYR A 149 -6.74 5.15 -2.97
C TYR A 149 -6.17 6.40 -3.65
N VAL A 150 -6.59 6.69 -4.89
CA VAL A 150 -6.16 7.89 -5.64
C VAL A 150 -6.58 9.16 -4.90
N ARG A 151 -7.86 9.27 -4.52
CA ARG A 151 -8.40 10.44 -3.79
C ARG A 151 -7.72 10.64 -2.44
N ALA A 152 -7.44 9.56 -1.72
CA ALA A 152 -6.72 9.64 -0.45
C ALA A 152 -5.26 10.10 -0.66
N LEU A 153 -4.53 9.57 -1.64
CA LEU A 153 -3.18 10.05 -1.94
C LEU A 153 -3.17 11.52 -2.35
N HIS A 154 -4.13 11.94 -3.17
CA HIS A 154 -4.29 13.35 -3.53
C HIS A 154 -4.55 14.22 -2.29
N ALA A 155 -5.47 13.80 -1.42
CA ALA A 155 -5.79 14.56 -0.21
C ALA A 155 -4.60 14.67 0.77
N TYR A 156 -3.83 13.60 0.96
CA TYR A 156 -2.70 13.55 1.90
C TYR A 156 -1.42 14.15 1.33
N GLY A 157 -1.17 14.01 0.03
CA GLY A 157 0.07 14.47 -0.60
C GLY A 157 -0.04 15.81 -1.32
N GLY A 158 -1.25 16.22 -1.70
CA GLY A 158 -1.49 17.40 -2.54
C GLY A 158 -0.91 17.27 -3.95
N PHE A 159 -0.84 16.05 -4.50
CA PHE A 159 -0.37 15.77 -5.85
C PHE A 159 -1.30 14.80 -6.57
N THR A 160 -1.31 14.83 -7.91
CA THR A 160 -2.00 13.84 -8.74
C THR A 160 -1.05 12.71 -9.12
N LEU A 161 -1.57 11.50 -9.25
CA LEU A 161 -0.82 10.37 -9.79
C LEU A 161 -0.82 10.43 -11.32
N ASP A 162 0.25 9.95 -11.94
CA ASP A 162 0.30 9.74 -13.39
C ASP A 162 -0.32 8.39 -13.76
N TYR A 163 -0.01 7.36 -12.98
CA TYR A 163 -0.44 5.98 -13.25
C TYR A 163 -0.84 5.23 -12.00
N VAL A 164 -1.77 4.29 -12.16
CA VAL A 164 -2.10 3.28 -11.15
C VAL A 164 -2.00 1.90 -11.78
N LEU A 165 -1.16 1.03 -11.21
CA LEU A 165 -1.06 -0.38 -11.55
C LEU A 165 -1.99 -1.20 -10.65
N VAL A 166 -2.88 -1.96 -11.28
CA VAL A 166 -3.88 -2.80 -10.60
C VAL A 166 -3.75 -4.23 -11.10
N ASN A 167 -3.86 -5.19 -10.19
CA ASN A 167 -3.84 -6.59 -10.56
C ASN A 167 -5.16 -7.00 -11.24
N SER A 168 -5.07 -7.66 -12.39
CA SER A 168 -6.20 -8.23 -13.13
C SER A 168 -6.29 -9.74 -13.06
N ALA A 169 -5.36 -10.41 -12.35
CA ALA A 169 -5.42 -11.86 -12.20
C ALA A 169 -6.69 -12.24 -11.41
N SER A 170 -7.53 -13.08 -12.01
CA SER A 170 -8.74 -13.59 -11.35
C SER A 170 -8.32 -14.42 -10.13
N ALA A 171 -8.74 -13.98 -8.94
CA ALA A 171 -8.53 -14.75 -7.74
C ALA A 171 -9.35 -16.05 -7.78
N ASP A 172 -8.66 -17.18 -7.67
CA ASP A 172 -9.27 -18.50 -7.48
C ASP A 172 -10.40 -18.45 -6.43
N ARG A 173 -11.54 -19.08 -6.73
CA ARG A 173 -12.74 -19.04 -5.88
C ARG A 173 -12.46 -19.46 -4.43
N VAL A 174 -11.65 -20.50 -4.22
CA VAL A 174 -11.29 -20.98 -2.87
C VAL A 174 -10.51 -19.92 -2.08
N ILE A 175 -9.63 -19.20 -2.76
CA ILE A 175 -8.82 -18.15 -2.15
C ILE A 175 -9.69 -16.92 -1.89
N SER A 176 -10.57 -16.56 -2.83
CA SER A 176 -11.55 -15.48 -2.68
C SER A 176 -12.50 -15.71 -1.50
N GLU A 177 -13.02 -16.92 -1.33
CA GLU A 177 -13.86 -17.30 -0.18
C GLU A 177 -13.12 -17.15 1.15
N ARG A 178 -11.82 -17.47 1.18
CA ARG A 178 -10.97 -17.31 2.36
C ARG A 178 -10.66 -15.86 2.71
N TYR A 179 -10.40 -15.01 1.71
CA TYR A 179 -10.23 -13.57 1.93
C TYR A 179 -11.54 -12.93 2.38
N ALA A 180 -12.67 -13.31 1.76
CA ALA A 180 -14.00 -12.86 2.18
C ALA A 180 -14.32 -13.25 3.63
N ALA A 181 -13.94 -14.46 4.06
CA ALA A 181 -14.05 -14.89 5.45
C ALA A 181 -13.19 -14.05 6.43
N SER A 182 -12.18 -13.35 5.92
CA SER A 182 -11.34 -12.41 6.68
C SER A 182 -11.76 -10.95 6.48
N LEU A 183 -12.92 -10.69 5.86
CA LEU A 183 -13.43 -9.36 5.46
C LEU A 183 -12.53 -8.59 4.49
N ALA A 184 -11.65 -9.28 3.76
CA ALA A 184 -10.82 -8.70 2.70
C ALA A 184 -11.44 -8.99 1.33
N THR A 185 -11.55 -7.97 0.49
CA THR A 185 -12.10 -8.04 -0.87
C THR A 185 -11.05 -7.64 -1.89
N PRO A 186 -11.07 -8.17 -3.12
CA PRO A 186 -10.18 -7.67 -4.17
C PRO A 186 -10.34 -6.17 -4.38
N VAL A 187 -9.22 -5.45 -4.50
CA VAL A 187 -9.27 -4.04 -4.91
C VAL A 187 -9.54 -4.02 -6.40
N VAL A 188 -10.63 -3.38 -6.78
CA VAL A 188 -11.08 -3.25 -8.16
C VAL A 188 -11.08 -1.79 -8.57
N ALA A 189 -10.85 -1.53 -9.86
CA ALA A 189 -11.21 -0.24 -10.43
C ALA A 189 -12.71 -0.26 -10.70
N ASP A 190 -13.43 0.75 -10.23
CA ASP A 190 -14.83 0.97 -10.60
C ASP A 190 -14.88 1.23 -12.12
N SER A 191 -15.34 0.23 -12.88
CA SER A 191 -15.42 0.30 -14.34
C SER A 191 -16.60 1.12 -14.86
N ASP A 192 -17.51 1.55 -13.97
CA ASP A 192 -18.77 2.21 -14.33
C ASP A 192 -18.74 3.74 -14.11
N ARG A 193 -17.64 4.30 -13.58
CA ARG A 193 -17.36 5.74 -13.70
C ARG A 193 -16.79 6.04 -15.07
N ASP A 194 -17.67 5.93 -16.06
CA ASP A 194 -17.43 6.22 -17.47
C ASP A 194 -16.99 7.68 -17.68
N VAL A 195 -15.69 7.93 -17.69
CA VAL A 195 -15.11 9.16 -18.25
C VAL A 195 -14.60 8.87 -19.65
N GLY A 196 -15.52 8.58 -20.58
CA GLY A 196 -15.41 8.82 -22.03
C GLY A 196 -14.07 8.57 -22.72
N GLY A 197 -13.30 7.56 -22.32
CA GLY A 197 -11.96 7.29 -22.82
C GLY A 197 -11.92 6.02 -23.66
N SER A 198 -11.37 6.09 -24.87
CA SER A 198 -11.06 4.92 -25.70
C SER A 198 -10.33 3.86 -24.87
N ARG A 199 -10.81 2.61 -24.91
CA ARG A 199 -10.17 1.43 -24.29
C ARG A 199 -8.95 1.04 -25.12
N ASP A 200 -7.91 1.85 -25.05
CA ASP A 200 -6.67 1.59 -25.79
C ASP A 200 -5.92 0.46 -25.09
N THR A 201 -5.84 -0.69 -25.78
CA THR A 201 -5.00 -1.81 -25.36
C THR A 201 -3.64 -1.61 -26.00
N VAL A 202 -2.63 -1.29 -25.19
CA VAL A 202 -1.26 -1.21 -25.70
C VAL A 202 -0.67 -2.61 -25.60
N GLY A 203 -0.63 -3.33 -26.74
CA GLY A 203 0.08 -4.59 -26.84
C GLY A 203 1.58 -4.34 -26.75
N LEU A 204 2.23 -4.85 -25.70
CA LEU A 204 3.66 -4.63 -25.46
C LEU A 204 4.34 -6.00 -25.36
N GLY A 205 5.48 -6.14 -26.05
CA GLY A 205 6.17 -7.42 -26.24
C GLY A 205 6.52 -8.12 -24.91
N GLY A 206 6.64 -9.45 -24.96
CA GLY A 206 6.97 -10.28 -23.78
C GLY A 206 5.77 -10.98 -23.11
N GLY A 207 4.56 -10.92 -23.70
CA GLY A 207 3.39 -11.69 -23.24
C GLY A 207 2.63 -11.10 -22.05
N HIS A 208 3.14 -10.01 -21.44
CA HIS A 208 2.44 -9.25 -20.40
C HIS A 208 1.83 -8.00 -21.02
N THR A 209 0.50 -7.92 -21.08
CA THR A 209 -0.20 -6.76 -21.66
C THR A 209 -0.66 -5.82 -20.55
N LEU A 210 -0.18 -4.57 -20.55
CA LEU A 210 -0.78 -3.49 -19.77
C LEU A 210 -2.04 -3.02 -20.49
N LYS A 211 -3.19 -3.14 -19.83
CA LYS A 211 -4.46 -2.69 -20.38
C LYS A 211 -4.91 -1.42 -19.66
N LYS A 212 -5.13 -0.33 -20.40
CA LYS A 212 -5.82 0.83 -19.86
C LYS A 212 -7.28 0.47 -19.58
N ILE A 213 -7.70 0.65 -18.33
CA ILE A 213 -9.06 0.31 -17.88
C ILE A 213 -9.85 1.53 -17.43
N GLY A 214 -9.21 2.67 -17.18
CA GLY A 214 -9.90 3.88 -16.77
C GLY A 214 -8.94 5.05 -16.54
N VAL A 215 -9.51 6.17 -16.10
CA VAL A 215 -8.79 7.35 -15.61
C VAL A 215 -9.53 7.85 -14.38
N GLU A 216 -8.80 8.08 -13.28
CA GLU A 216 -9.34 8.69 -12.06
C GLU A 216 -8.42 9.85 -11.66
N ASP A 217 -8.97 11.05 -11.48
CA ASP A 217 -8.22 12.25 -11.07
C ASP A 217 -6.91 12.46 -11.86
N ASN A 218 -7.04 12.36 -13.20
CA ASN A 218 -5.95 12.41 -14.20
C ASN A 218 -4.98 11.22 -14.19
N ALA A 219 -5.05 10.31 -13.23
CA ALA A 219 -4.24 9.12 -13.18
C ALA A 219 -4.77 8.06 -14.15
N VAL A 220 -3.89 7.53 -15.01
CA VAL A 220 -4.25 6.44 -15.93
C VAL A 220 -4.21 5.11 -15.19
N ILE A 221 -5.34 4.40 -15.14
CA ILE A 221 -5.45 3.10 -14.48
C ILE A 221 -5.12 2.00 -15.48
N LEU A 222 -4.11 1.20 -15.14
CA LEU A 222 -3.56 0.11 -15.94
C LEU A 222 -3.71 -1.22 -15.20
N ALA A 223 -4.27 -2.20 -15.88
CA ALA A 223 -4.44 -3.56 -15.39
C ALA A 223 -3.43 -4.52 -16.03
N ALA A 224 -2.84 -5.40 -15.22
CA ALA A 224 -2.06 -6.55 -15.67
C ALA A 224 -2.10 -7.68 -14.61
N ASP A 225 -1.67 -8.87 -14.99
CA ASP A 225 -1.36 -9.92 -14.01
C ASP A 225 -0.10 -9.52 -13.23
N LEU A 226 -0.27 -9.13 -11.97
CA LEU A 226 0.80 -8.63 -11.09
C LEU A 226 1.03 -9.55 -9.89
N ALA A 227 0.33 -10.69 -9.82
CA ALA A 227 0.30 -11.52 -8.62
C ALA A 227 0.68 -12.98 -8.92
N THR A 228 1.24 -13.64 -7.91
CA THR A 228 1.53 -15.08 -7.95
C THR A 228 0.97 -15.74 -6.68
N ARG A 229 0.53 -16.98 -6.84
CA ARG A 229 0.08 -17.83 -5.72
C ARG A 229 1.31 -18.35 -4.99
N MET A 230 1.33 -18.18 -3.67
CA MET A 230 2.41 -18.69 -2.82
C MET A 230 1.84 -19.50 -1.68
N ALA A 231 2.52 -20.60 -1.33
CA ALA A 231 2.25 -21.34 -0.11
C ALA A 231 2.92 -20.61 1.06
N GLU A 232 2.14 -20.15 2.02
CA GLU A 232 2.61 -19.50 3.24
C GLU A 232 2.36 -20.43 4.43
N ARG A 233 3.32 -20.52 5.35
CA ARG A 233 3.14 -21.27 6.60
C ARG A 233 2.62 -20.32 7.66
N VAL A 234 1.44 -20.63 8.19
CA VAL A 234 0.84 -19.87 9.30
C VAL A 234 0.68 -20.76 10.53
N PRO A 235 0.72 -20.18 11.74
CA PRO A 235 0.40 -20.92 12.96
C PRO A 235 -1.00 -21.54 12.84
N THR A 236 -1.15 -22.80 13.26
CA THR A 236 -2.48 -23.40 13.36
C THR A 236 -3.29 -22.68 14.43
N PRO A 237 -4.59 -22.41 14.19
CA PRO A 237 -5.47 -21.84 15.20
C PRO A 237 -5.46 -22.69 16.48
N HIS A 238 -5.46 -22.03 17.65
CA HIS A 238 -5.51 -22.74 18.93
C HIS A 238 -6.82 -23.52 19.02
N GLY A 239 -6.75 -24.85 19.10
CA GLY A 239 -7.92 -25.75 19.19
C GLY A 239 -8.11 -26.73 18.04
N SER A 240 -7.19 -26.84 17.07
CA SER A 240 -7.25 -27.93 16.08
C SER A 240 -7.02 -29.29 16.75
N ARG A 241 -7.89 -30.27 16.48
CA ARG A 241 -7.84 -31.63 17.08
C ARG A 241 -6.53 -32.40 16.84
N ASP A 242 -5.71 -31.96 15.88
CA ASP A 242 -4.43 -32.59 15.50
C ASP A 242 -3.19 -31.91 16.13
N ALA A 243 -3.37 -31.01 17.09
CA ALA A 243 -2.23 -30.34 17.73
C ALA A 243 -1.51 -31.29 18.71
N THR A 244 -0.35 -31.81 18.30
CA THR A 244 0.58 -32.52 19.21
C THR A 244 1.03 -31.56 20.32
N PRO A 245 0.94 -31.93 21.62
CA PRO A 245 1.37 -31.03 22.70
C PRO A 245 2.85 -30.71 22.59
N GLY A 246 3.20 -29.42 22.48
CA GLY A 246 4.59 -28.93 22.60
C GLY A 246 5.33 -28.61 21.31
N ALA A 247 4.73 -28.73 20.12
CA ALA A 247 5.32 -28.25 18.86
C ALA A 247 4.44 -27.15 18.24
N PRO A 248 5.00 -26.02 17.77
CA PRO A 248 4.25 -25.05 16.97
C PRO A 248 3.80 -25.73 15.68
N SER A 249 2.54 -26.16 15.65
CA SER A 249 1.94 -26.69 14.44
C SER A 249 1.74 -25.51 13.49
N THR A 250 2.24 -25.66 12.27
CA THR A 250 2.00 -24.70 11.19
C THR A 250 1.21 -25.42 10.11
N MET A 251 0.26 -24.71 9.51
CA MET A 251 -0.44 -25.19 8.33
C MET A 251 0.02 -24.39 7.12
N SER A 252 0.11 -25.06 5.97
CA SER A 252 0.39 -24.40 4.70
C SER A 252 -0.93 -23.89 4.13
N ILE A 253 -0.98 -22.60 3.88
CA ILE A 253 -2.11 -21.92 3.26
C ILE A 253 -1.68 -21.36 1.92
N VAL A 254 -2.58 -21.26 0.95
CA VAL A 254 -2.31 -20.54 -0.30
C VAL A 254 -2.74 -19.08 -0.14
N VAL A 255 -1.86 -18.16 -0.52
CA VAL A 255 -2.10 -16.71 -0.53
C VAL A 255 -1.69 -16.11 -1.87
N TYR A 256 -2.23 -14.95 -2.21
CA TYR A 256 -1.70 -14.14 -3.31
C TYR A 256 -0.72 -13.10 -2.76
N ARG A 257 0.39 -12.93 -3.48
CA ARG A 257 1.35 -11.86 -3.26
C ARG A 257 1.65 -11.19 -4.59
N HIS A 258 2.01 -9.91 -4.53
CA HIS A 258 2.59 -9.25 -5.69
C HIS A 258 3.85 -9.99 -6.11
N ASP A 259 3.96 -10.25 -7.41
CA ASP A 259 5.12 -10.92 -8.00
C ASP A 259 6.16 -9.87 -8.40
N PRO A 260 7.38 -9.90 -7.83
CA PRO A 260 8.40 -8.90 -8.12
C PRO A 260 8.80 -8.83 -9.60
N ALA A 261 8.86 -9.97 -10.30
CA ALA A 261 9.26 -10.02 -11.70
C ALA A 261 8.16 -9.47 -12.61
N LYS A 262 6.90 -9.80 -12.32
CA LYS A 262 5.75 -9.22 -13.06
C LYS A 262 5.64 -7.72 -12.83
N LEU A 263 5.82 -7.26 -11.59
CA LEU A 263 5.84 -5.82 -11.27
C LEU A 263 6.99 -5.10 -11.99
N ALA A 264 8.20 -5.65 -11.96
CA ALA A 264 9.35 -5.07 -12.65
C ALA A 264 9.10 -4.96 -14.15
N SER A 265 8.56 -6.01 -14.78
CA SER A 265 8.19 -6.01 -16.20
C SER A 265 7.10 -4.97 -16.53
N ALA A 266 6.06 -4.88 -15.70
CA ALA A 266 4.99 -3.90 -15.85
C ALA A 266 5.53 -2.46 -15.73
N LEU A 267 6.39 -2.18 -14.75
CA LEU A 267 7.01 -0.87 -14.57
C LEU A 267 7.97 -0.52 -15.71
N ALA A 268 8.82 -1.46 -16.12
CA ALA A 268 9.74 -1.29 -17.24
C ALA A 268 8.99 -0.89 -18.53
N THR A 269 7.90 -1.61 -18.78
CA THR A 269 6.98 -1.37 -19.90
C THR A 269 6.30 -0.01 -19.79
N LEU A 270 5.78 0.33 -18.61
CA LEU A 270 5.14 1.62 -18.34
C LEU A 270 6.09 2.80 -18.58
N LEU A 271 7.36 2.62 -18.20
CA LEU A 271 8.37 3.66 -18.23
C LEU A 271 9.08 3.77 -19.59
N GLY A 272 8.94 2.77 -20.46
CA GLY A 272 9.58 2.73 -21.78
C GLY A 272 11.06 2.33 -21.73
N VAL A 273 11.45 1.59 -20.70
CA VAL A 273 12.82 1.08 -20.49
C VAL A 273 12.79 -0.44 -20.62
N SER A 274 12.90 -0.93 -21.86
CA SER A 274 13.00 -2.36 -22.20
C SER A 274 14.40 -2.74 -22.60
#